data_AF-A0A963BWN6-F1
#
_entry.id   AF-A0A963BWN6-F1
#
_cell.length_a   1.000
_cell.length_b   1.000
_cell.length_c   1.000
_cell.angle_alpha   90.00
_cell.angle_beta   90.00
_cell.angle_gamma   90.00
#
_symmetry.space_group_name_H-M   'P 1'
#
loop_
_entity.id
_entity.type
_entity.pdbx_description
1 polymer ?
#
loop_
_entity_poly.entity_id
_entity_poly.type
_entity_poly.pdbx_seq_one_letter_code
_entity_poly.pdbx_strand_id
1 'polypeptide(L)'
;MAAPTETDNADLPDPTELAKTYAEVAQRASHLISDHVQRQIKRGITPPQDELGIAQAFMDMMAKLLSNPYRLAQAQMNLVWDYFSLWQQSMLRFAGMNAAPIATPDKSDKRFKDEQWQEHF
;
A
#
# COMPACT_ATOMS: atom_id res chain seq x y z
N MET A 1 33.00 -5.35 32.56
CA MET A 1 31.71 -4.71 32.86
C MET A 1 30.88 -4.77 31.58
N ALA A 2 29.88 -5.64 31.55
CA ALA A 2 28.94 -5.73 30.42
C ALA A 2 27.80 -4.74 30.68
N ALA A 3 27.57 -3.83 29.73
CA ALA A 3 26.41 -2.93 29.76
C ALA A 3 25.14 -3.76 29.47
N PRO A 4 24.01 -3.51 30.16
CA PRO A 4 22.77 -4.21 29.88
C PRO A 4 22.23 -3.70 28.54
N THR A 5 22.06 -4.62 27.59
CA THR A 5 21.22 -4.42 26.41
C THR A 5 19.77 -4.39 26.88
N GLU A 6 19.21 -3.19 27.08
CA GLU A 6 17.76 -3.00 27.06
C GLU A 6 17.29 -3.31 25.64
N THR A 7 16.83 -4.54 25.43
CA THR A 7 15.92 -4.86 24.34
C THR A 7 14.62 -4.13 24.65
N ASP A 8 14.51 -2.90 24.14
CA ASP A 8 13.25 -2.17 24.06
C ASP A 8 12.30 -3.06 23.23
N ASN A 9 11.46 -3.83 23.92
CA ASN A 9 10.39 -4.55 23.30
C ASN A 9 9.52 -3.48 22.67
N ALA A 10 9.54 -3.39 21.32
CA ALA A 10 8.61 -2.57 20.57
C ALA A 10 7.19 -3.07 20.90
N ASP A 11 6.64 -2.52 21.98
CA ASP A 11 5.29 -2.81 22.45
C ASP A 11 4.37 -2.30 21.36
N LEU A 12 3.85 -3.24 20.57
CA LEU A 12 2.86 -2.93 19.55
C LEU A 12 1.71 -2.23 20.28
N PRO A 13 1.30 -1.01 19.85
CA PRO A 13 0.28 -0.27 20.57
C PRO A 13 -0.99 -1.10 20.70
N ASP A 14 -1.65 -1.02 21.87
CA ASP A 14 -2.81 -1.84 22.20
C ASP A 14 -3.83 -1.76 21.04
N PRO A 15 -4.24 -2.91 20.46
CA PRO A 15 -5.17 -2.91 19.34
C PRO A 15 -6.48 -2.17 19.63
N THR A 16 -6.91 -2.09 20.88
CA THR A 16 -8.09 -1.32 21.29
C THR A 16 -7.82 0.19 21.35
N GLU A 17 -6.65 0.62 21.79
CA GLU A 17 -6.25 2.04 21.73
C GLU A 17 -6.12 2.50 20.27
N LEU A 18 -5.47 1.69 19.43
CA LEU A 18 -5.40 1.95 17.99
C LEU A 18 -6.79 2.07 17.37
N ALA A 19 -7.69 1.11 17.66
CA ALA A 19 -9.06 1.15 17.16
C ALA A 19 -9.80 2.45 17.58
N LYS A 20 -9.60 2.90 18.83
CA LYS A 20 -10.16 4.15 19.33
C LYS A 20 -9.59 5.37 18.59
N THR A 21 -8.28 5.42 18.38
CA THR A 21 -7.64 6.49 17.61
C THR A 21 -8.14 6.51 16.16
N TYR A 22 -8.24 5.36 15.50
CA TYR A 22 -8.80 5.27 14.14
C TYR A 22 -10.26 5.72 14.09
N ALA A 23 -11.08 5.39 15.11
CA ALA A 23 -12.46 5.83 15.19
C ALA A 23 -12.56 7.36 15.34
N GLU A 24 -11.74 7.98 16.19
CA GLU A 24 -11.69 9.44 16.35
C GLU A 24 -11.26 10.14 15.06
N VAL A 25 -10.25 9.59 14.37
CA VAL A 25 -9.79 10.10 13.07
C VAL A 25 -10.90 10.00 12.02
N ALA A 26 -11.58 8.85 11.94
CA ALA A 26 -12.69 8.65 11.00
C ALA A 26 -13.84 9.65 11.26
N GLN A 27 -14.18 9.91 12.53
CA GLN A 27 -15.22 10.86 12.90
C GLN A 27 -14.86 12.30 12.49
N ARG A 28 -13.63 12.74 12.74
CA ARG A 28 -13.15 14.07 12.33
C ARG A 28 -13.08 14.21 10.81
N ALA A 29 -12.60 13.18 10.13
CA ALA A 29 -12.54 13.16 8.67
C ALA A 29 -13.95 13.24 8.04
N SER A 30 -14.91 12.47 8.56
CA SER A 30 -16.30 12.50 8.10
C SER A 30 -16.92 13.89 8.23
N HIS A 31 -16.66 14.58 9.34
CA HIS A 31 -17.14 15.95 9.55
C HIS A 31 -16.54 16.93 8.53
N LEU A 32 -15.21 16.87 8.32
CA LEU A 32 -14.52 17.72 7.36
C LEU A 32 -15.03 17.53 5.92
N ILE A 33 -15.22 16.27 5.52
CA ILE A 33 -15.75 15.91 4.19
C ILE A 33 -17.17 16.45 4.03
N SER A 34 -18.03 16.25 5.03
CA SER A 34 -19.42 16.73 5.01
C SER A 34 -19.49 18.25 4.83
N ASP A 35 -18.69 18.99 5.62
CA ASP A 35 -18.61 20.44 5.52
C ASP A 35 -18.07 20.90 4.15
N HIS A 36 -17.07 20.20 3.63
CA HIS A 36 -16.53 20.49 2.30
C HIS A 36 -17.59 20.30 1.22
N VAL A 37 -18.31 19.17 1.22
CA VAL A 37 -19.38 18.87 0.26
C VAL A 37 -20.48 19.93 0.36
N GLN A 38 -20.92 20.30 1.56
CA GLN A 38 -21.91 21.37 1.75
C GLN A 38 -21.43 22.71 1.18
N ARG A 39 -20.14 23.05 1.35
CA ARG A 39 -19.55 24.27 0.77
C ARG A 39 -19.48 24.21 -0.76
N GLN A 40 -19.19 23.05 -1.36
CA GLN A 40 -19.18 22.88 -2.83
C GLN A 40 -20.59 23.03 -3.41
N ILE A 41 -21.59 22.43 -2.77
CA ILE A 41 -23.00 22.55 -3.18
C ILE A 41 -23.44 24.01 -3.12
N LYS A 42 -23.11 24.74 -2.04
CA LYS A 42 -23.39 26.19 -1.92
C LYS A 42 -22.71 27.04 -2.99
N ARG A 43 -21.59 26.57 -3.55
CA ARG A 43 -20.87 27.20 -4.68
C ARG A 43 -21.43 26.83 -6.05
N GLY A 44 -22.51 26.05 -6.10
CA GLY A 44 -23.13 25.60 -7.36
C GLY A 44 -22.41 24.44 -8.04
N ILE A 45 -21.43 23.83 -7.38
CA ILE A 45 -20.73 22.64 -7.89
C ILE A 45 -21.55 21.42 -7.49
N THR A 46 -22.25 20.83 -8.46
CA THR A 46 -22.94 19.56 -8.27
C THR A 46 -21.92 18.43 -8.41
N PRO A 47 -21.80 17.51 -7.43
CA PRO A 47 -20.94 16.35 -7.60
C PRO A 47 -21.42 15.54 -8.81
N PRO A 48 -20.51 15.03 -9.66
CA PRO A 48 -20.88 14.18 -10.78
C PRO A 48 -21.67 12.98 -10.24
N GLN A 49 -22.79 12.65 -10.90
CA GLN A 49 -23.51 11.44 -10.56
C GLN A 49 -22.61 10.24 -10.88
N ASP A 50 -22.55 9.27 -9.97
CA ASP A 50 -21.77 8.03 -10.17
C ASP A 50 -22.50 7.09 -11.13
N GLU A 51 -22.75 7.54 -12.36
CA GLU A 51 -23.53 6.82 -13.37
C GLU A 51 -22.87 5.49 -13.77
N LEU A 52 -21.55 5.38 -13.59
CA LEU A 52 -20.76 4.19 -13.89
C LEU A 52 -20.45 3.32 -12.66
N GLY A 53 -20.90 3.70 -11.45
CA GLY A 53 -20.65 2.95 -10.21
C GLY A 53 -19.18 2.90 -9.79
N ILE A 54 -18.34 3.83 -10.27
CA ILE A 54 -16.90 3.86 -9.98
C ILE A 54 -16.67 4.18 -8.50
N ALA A 55 -17.43 5.12 -7.95
CA ALA A 55 -17.32 5.47 -6.53
C ALA A 55 -17.76 4.29 -5.65
N GLN A 56 -18.85 3.60 -6.03
CA GLN A 56 -19.29 2.40 -5.34
C GLN A 56 -18.26 1.27 -5.40
N ALA A 57 -17.69 0.99 -6.58
CA ALA A 57 -16.67 -0.04 -6.74
C ALA A 57 -15.41 0.25 -5.89
N PHE A 58 -15.00 1.51 -5.81
CA PHE A 58 -13.88 1.92 -4.97
C PHE A 58 -14.19 1.77 -3.48
N MET A 59 -15.40 2.15 -3.03
CA MET A 59 -15.87 1.95 -1.66
C MET A 59 -15.89 0.47 -1.28
N ASP A 60 -16.42 -0.39 -2.16
CA ASP A 60 -16.48 -1.84 -1.94
C ASP A 60 -15.08 -2.46 -1.87
N MET A 61 -14.16 -2.02 -2.72
CA MET A 61 -12.76 -2.43 -2.68
C MET A 61 -12.12 -2.04 -1.34
N MET A 62 -12.30 -0.79 -0.92
CA MET A 62 -11.72 -0.28 0.32
C MET A 62 -12.30 -1.00 1.54
N ALA A 63 -13.62 -1.24 1.56
CA ALA A 63 -14.29 -2.02 2.59
C ALA A 63 -13.74 -3.45 2.66
N LYS A 64 -13.54 -4.11 1.52
CA LYS A 64 -12.93 -5.45 1.46
C LYS A 64 -11.48 -5.43 1.94
N LEU A 65 -10.70 -4.41 1.58
CA LEU A 65 -9.32 -4.25 2.04
C LEU A 65 -9.25 -4.11 3.57
N LEU A 66 -10.09 -3.25 4.15
CA LEU A 66 -10.15 -3.00 5.60
C LEU A 66 -10.77 -4.17 6.36
N SER A 67 -11.61 -4.99 5.73
CA SER A 67 -12.22 -6.17 6.38
C SER A 67 -11.21 -7.27 6.74
N ASN A 68 -10.02 -7.26 6.11
CA ASN A 68 -8.98 -8.25 6.36
C ASN A 68 -7.62 -7.58 6.60
N PRO A 69 -7.42 -6.97 7.79
CA PRO A 69 -6.17 -6.30 8.14
C PRO A 69 -4.98 -7.26 8.14
N TYR A 70 -5.20 -8.55 8.44
CA TYR A 70 -4.15 -9.56 8.42
C TYR A 70 -3.60 -9.77 7.01
N ARG A 71 -4.48 -9.88 6.00
CA ARG A 71 -4.06 -10.02 4.60
C ARG A 71 -3.32 -8.78 4.10
N LEU A 72 -3.72 -7.59 4.55
CA LEU A 72 -3.00 -6.36 4.26
C LEU A 72 -1.60 -6.38 4.89
N ALA A 73 -1.49 -6.74 6.17
CA ALA A 73 -0.19 -6.85 6.85
C ALA A 73 0.73 -7.88 6.18
N GLN A 74 0.19 -9.05 5.79
CA GLN A 74 0.93 -10.07 5.05
C GLN A 74 1.45 -9.52 3.71
N ALA A 75 0.62 -8.79 2.96
CA ALA A 75 1.04 -8.18 1.71
C ALA A 75 2.14 -7.12 1.92
N GLN A 76 2.06 -6.32 2.99
CA GLN A 76 3.10 -5.36 3.36
C GLN A 76 4.42 -6.06 3.72
N MET A 77 4.38 -7.17 4.45
CA MET A 77 5.57 -7.94 4.78
C MET A 77 6.22 -8.57 3.55
N ASN A 78 5.40 -9.14 2.65
CA ASN A 78 5.89 -9.65 1.37
C ASN A 78 6.57 -8.54 0.55
N LEU A 79 5.97 -7.35 0.51
CA LEU A 79 6.53 -6.21 -0.21
C LEU A 79 7.92 -5.80 0.35
N VAL A 80 8.10 -5.81 1.66
CA VAL A 80 9.40 -5.52 2.29
C VAL A 80 10.44 -6.57 1.88
N TRP A 81 10.07 -7.86 1.87
CA TRP A 81 10.94 -8.93 1.41
C TRP A 81 11.33 -8.79 -0.07
N ASP A 82 10.36 -8.46 -0.91
CA ASP A 82 10.58 -8.23 -2.34
C ASP A 82 11.54 -7.05 -2.56
N TYR A 83 11.39 -5.96 -1.80
CA TYR A 83 12.32 -4.83 -1.86
C TYR A 83 13.72 -5.19 -1.40
N PHE A 84 13.86 -5.97 -0.32
CA PHE A 84 15.17 -6.39 0.16
C PHE A 84 15.89 -7.26 -0.89
N SER A 85 15.16 -8.18 -1.50
CA SER A 85 15.66 -9.01 -2.60
C SER A 85 16.09 -8.12 -3.77
N LEU A 86 15.21 -7.20 -4.20
CA LEU A 86 15.51 -6.24 -5.27
C LEU A 86 16.78 -5.45 -5.04
N TRP A 87 16.94 -4.91 -3.84
CA TRP A 87 18.14 -4.19 -3.46
C TRP A 87 19.39 -5.08 -3.46
N GLN A 88 19.31 -6.28 -2.88
CA GLN A 88 20.43 -7.23 -2.85
C GLN A 88 20.89 -7.60 -4.26
N GLN A 89 19.98 -8.03 -5.12
CA GLN A 89 20.31 -8.39 -6.50
C GLN A 89 20.81 -7.19 -7.31
N SER A 90 20.30 -5.98 -7.07
CA SER A 90 20.82 -4.76 -7.70
C SER A 90 22.27 -4.49 -7.30
N MET A 91 22.62 -4.68 -6.02
CA MET A 91 24.01 -4.57 -5.54
C MET A 91 24.92 -5.64 -6.16
N LEU A 92 24.44 -6.88 -6.30
CA LEU A 92 25.19 -7.95 -6.95
C LEU A 92 25.45 -7.63 -8.43
N ARG A 93 24.43 -7.16 -9.17
CA ARG A 93 24.58 -6.71 -10.58
C ARG A 93 25.57 -5.56 -10.69
N PHE A 94 25.49 -4.57 -9.79
CA PHE A 94 26.42 -3.45 -9.76
C PHE A 94 27.87 -3.88 -9.50
N ALA A 95 28.07 -4.90 -8.66
CA ALA A 95 29.38 -5.51 -8.41
C ALA A 95 29.90 -6.39 -9.59
N GLY A 96 29.18 -6.44 -10.70
CA GLY A 96 29.55 -7.21 -11.89
C GLY A 96 29.21 -8.70 -11.83
N MET A 97 28.44 -9.13 -10.82
CA MET A 97 27.96 -10.52 -10.74
C MET A 97 26.66 -10.67 -11.55
N ASN A 98 26.57 -11.74 -12.35
CA ASN A 98 25.34 -12.11 -13.03
C ASN A 98 24.30 -12.63 -12.01
N ALA A 99 23.51 -11.72 -11.45
CA ALA A 99 22.35 -12.08 -10.63
C ALA A 99 21.13 -12.31 -11.53
N ALA A 100 20.42 -13.42 -11.31
CA ALA A 100 19.21 -13.75 -12.06
C ALA A 100 18.09 -12.72 -11.79
N PRO A 101 17.21 -12.44 -12.77
CA PRO A 101 16.07 -11.54 -12.60
C PRO A 101 15.13 -12.05 -11.50
N ILE A 102 14.65 -11.13 -10.67
CA ILE A 102 13.79 -11.42 -9.50
C ILE A 102 12.34 -11.62 -9.93
N ALA A 103 11.94 -10.89 -10.97
CA ALA A 103 10.65 -11.02 -11.60
C ALA A 103 10.89 -11.25 -13.09
N THR A 104 10.25 -12.27 -13.63
CA THR A 104 10.20 -12.49 -15.09
C THR A 104 8.75 -12.37 -15.53
N PRO A 105 8.48 -11.60 -16.61
CA PRO A 105 7.13 -11.49 -17.14
C PRO A 105 6.65 -12.86 -17.64
N ASP A 106 5.34 -13.07 -17.61
CA ASP A 106 4.74 -14.28 -18.16
C ASP A 106 5.03 -14.35 -19.67
N LYS A 107 5.39 -15.54 -20.18
CA LYS A 107 5.71 -15.75 -21.60
C LYS A 107 4.54 -15.41 -22.53
N SER A 108 3.32 -15.42 -22.01
CA SER A 108 2.11 -15.07 -22.75
C SER A 108 1.83 -13.56 -22.79
N ASP A 109 2.55 -12.76 -22.00
CA ASP A 109 2.34 -11.32 -21.90
C ASP A 109 3.04 -10.56 -23.05
N LYS A 110 2.25 -10.20 -24.05
CA LYS A 110 2.72 -9.46 -25.23
C LYS A 110 3.32 -8.09 -24.88
N ARG A 111 3.04 -7.53 -23.69
CA ARG A 111 3.58 -6.22 -23.26
C ARG A 111 5.10 -6.24 -23.10
N PHE A 112 5.69 -7.40 -22.83
CA PHE A 112 7.12 -7.57 -22.55
C PHE A 112 7.85 -8.40 -23.62
N LYS A 113 7.27 -8.50 -24.83
CA LYS A 113 7.84 -9.32 -25.90
C LYS A 113 9.04 -8.64 -26.60
N ASP A 114 9.10 -7.31 -26.56
CA ASP A 114 10.20 -6.55 -27.17
C ASP A 114 11.54 -6.87 -26.51
N GLU A 115 12.61 -6.93 -27.30
CA GLU A 115 13.96 -7.24 -26.81
C GLU A 115 14.44 -6.22 -25.78
N GLN A 116 14.04 -4.95 -25.89
CA GLN A 116 14.42 -3.92 -24.90
C GLN A 116 13.89 -4.22 -23.50
N TRP A 117 12.77 -4.95 -23.38
CA TRP A 117 12.25 -5.41 -22.09
C TRP A 117 13.06 -6.56 -21.49
N GLN A 118 13.77 -7.34 -22.32
CA GLN A 118 14.55 -8.50 -21.88
C GLN A 118 16.00 -8.15 -21.56
N GLU A 119 16.57 -7.15 -22.25
CA GLU A 119 17.97 -6.78 -22.09
C GLU A 119 18.23 -5.80 -20.93
N HIS A 120 17.22 -5.03 -20.52
CA HIS A 120 17.41 -3.90 -19.59
C HIS A 120 16.71 -4.05 -18.23
N PHE A 121 15.87 -5.06 -18.03
CA PHE A 121 15.17 -5.32 -16.78
C PHE A 121 15.53 -6.71 -16.26
#